data_AF-A0A811Y8K2-F1
#
_entry.id   AF-A0A811Y8K2-F1
#
_cell.length_a   1.000
_cell.length_b   1.000
_cell.length_c   1.000
_cell.angle_alpha   90.00
_cell.angle_beta   90.00
_cell.angle_gamma   90.00
#
_symmetry.space_group_name_H-M   'P 1'
#
loop_
_entity.id
_entity.type
_entity.pdbx_description
1 polymer ?
#
loop_
_entity_poly.entity_id
_entity_poly.type
_entity_poly.pdbx_seq_one_letter_code
_entity_poly.pdbx_strand_id
1 'polypeptide(L)'
;MLYEEFQRVKEQTRPGTRLDLDTAHIFCQWQCCLQMGMYLNQLLSTPLPEPDLTRLYSGSLVHGLCRQLLTSTSVESLLSMCPEAKQLYEHLFNATRSYAPAELFLPKGKSNSKKKRQKRHSTSWSKNRVGTTSDTRCWYEGSNRFGLLMVENLEEHIEVSELE
;
A
#
# COMPACT_ATOMS: atom_id res chain seq x y z
N MET A 1 -9.02 28.49 0.73
CA MET A 1 -7.56 28.75 0.78
C MET A 1 -6.75 27.45 0.80
N LEU A 2 -6.86 26.59 1.83
CA LEU A 2 -6.13 25.30 1.84
C LEU A 2 -6.51 24.37 0.68
N TYR A 3 -7.78 24.38 0.27
CA TYR A 3 -8.23 23.59 -0.88
C TYR A 3 -7.55 24.02 -2.20
N GLU A 4 -7.39 25.32 -2.42
CA GLU A 4 -6.71 25.86 -3.61
C GLU A 4 -5.23 25.46 -3.63
N GLU A 5 -4.58 25.44 -2.46
CA GLU A 5 -3.21 24.94 -2.31
C GLU A 5 -3.11 23.47 -2.77
N PHE A 6 -4.04 22.62 -2.33
CA PHE A 6 -4.08 21.22 -2.73
C PHE A 6 -4.36 21.07 -4.24
N GLN A 7 -5.24 21.89 -4.82
CA GLN A 7 -5.44 21.87 -6.28
C GLN A 7 -4.16 22.24 -7.03
N ARG A 8 -3.43 23.27 -6.57
CA ARG A 8 -2.14 23.64 -7.17
C ARG A 8 -1.12 22.50 -7.09
N VAL A 9 -1.05 21.79 -5.96
CA VAL A 9 -0.16 20.62 -5.80
C VAL A 9 -0.54 19.49 -6.76
N LYS A 10 -1.85 19.25 -6.92
CA LYS A 10 -2.37 18.26 -7.87
C LYS A 10 -1.98 18.60 -9.31
N GLU A 11 -2.16 19.85 -9.72
CA GLU A 11 -1.83 20.33 -11.08
C GLU A 11 -0.33 20.30 -11.38
N GLN A 12 0.50 20.58 -10.37
CA GLN A 12 1.97 20.51 -10.49
C GLN A 12 2.49 19.07 -10.65
N THR A 13 1.64 18.06 -10.45
CA THR A 13 1.97 16.65 -10.63
C THR A 13 1.81 16.28 -12.11
N ARG A 14 2.88 16.52 -12.88
CA ARG A 14 2.89 16.31 -14.34
C ARG A 14 2.58 14.84 -14.71
N PRO A 15 1.70 14.60 -15.70
CA PRO A 15 1.57 13.30 -16.34
C PRO A 15 2.94 12.90 -16.93
N GLY A 16 3.50 11.77 -16.50
CA GLY A 16 4.79 11.26 -16.98
C GLY A 16 5.95 11.38 -15.99
N THR A 17 5.75 11.95 -14.80
CA THR A 17 6.70 11.75 -13.70
C THR A 17 6.66 10.27 -13.29
N ARG A 18 7.83 9.63 -13.09
CA ARG A 18 7.87 8.23 -12.63
C ARG A 18 7.02 8.10 -11.35
N LEU A 19 6.05 7.19 -11.39
CA LEU A 19 5.21 6.87 -10.25
C LEU A 19 6.07 6.32 -9.11
N ASP A 20 5.94 6.90 -7.93
CA ASP A 20 6.56 6.35 -6.72
C ASP A 20 5.76 5.15 -6.22
N LEU A 21 6.23 3.95 -6.48
CA LEU A 21 5.51 2.73 -6.13
C LEU A 21 5.29 2.58 -4.62
N ASP A 22 6.21 3.07 -3.79
CA ASP A 22 6.07 2.99 -2.34
C ASP A 22 4.90 3.88 -1.87
N THR A 23 4.86 5.12 -2.33
CA THR A 23 3.72 6.03 -2.06
C THR A 23 2.41 5.48 -2.60
N ALA A 24 2.39 4.92 -3.81
CA ALA A 24 1.18 4.33 -4.39
C ALA A 24 0.68 3.15 -3.56
N HIS A 25 1.58 2.28 -3.11
CA HIS A 25 1.22 1.13 -2.29
C HIS A 25 0.66 1.52 -0.92
N ILE A 26 1.33 2.44 -0.21
CA ILE A 26 0.85 2.96 1.08
C ILE A 26 -0.50 3.64 0.91
N PHE A 27 -0.68 4.40 -0.17
CA PHE A 27 -1.95 5.03 -0.48
C PHE A 27 -3.06 4.00 -0.69
N CYS A 28 -2.83 2.94 -1.47
CA CYS A 28 -3.80 1.86 -1.64
C CYS A 28 -4.16 1.19 -0.31
N GLN A 29 -3.18 0.93 0.57
CA GLN A 29 -3.45 0.38 1.90
C GLN A 29 -4.37 1.29 2.72
N TRP A 30 -4.07 2.59 2.72
CA TRP A 30 -4.89 3.58 3.41
C TRP A 30 -6.31 3.67 2.83
N GLN A 31 -6.46 3.61 1.49
CA GLN A 31 -7.76 3.59 0.83
C GLN A 31 -8.60 2.38 1.28
N CYS A 32 -8.01 1.18 1.32
CA CYS A 32 -8.68 -0.02 1.81
C CYS A 32 -9.17 0.12 3.26
N CYS A 33 -8.34 0.69 4.15
CA CYS A 33 -8.72 0.94 5.54
C CYS A 33 -9.89 1.92 5.64
N LEU A 34 -9.84 3.02 4.89
CA LEU A 34 -10.92 4.01 4.89
C LEU A 34 -12.22 3.42 4.34
N GLN A 35 -12.14 2.60 3.29
CA GLN A 35 -13.30 1.93 2.69
C GLN A 35 -14.06 1.08 3.71
N MET A 36 -13.35 0.37 4.59
CA MET A 36 -13.98 -0.36 5.69
C MET A 36 -14.68 0.57 6.68
N GLY A 37 -14.10 1.74 6.98
CA GLY A 37 -14.74 2.76 7.82
C GLY A 37 -16.03 3.32 7.20
N MET A 38 -16.07 3.48 5.89
CA MET A 38 -17.28 3.91 5.17
C MET A 38 -18.39 2.86 5.21
N TYR A 39 -18.04 1.58 5.02
CA TYR A 39 -19.01 0.49 5.18
C TYR A 39 -19.56 0.42 6.61
N LEU A 40 -18.71 0.64 7.61
CA LEU A 40 -19.16 0.74 9.00
C LEU A 40 -20.11 1.94 9.20
N ASN A 41 -19.80 3.11 8.63
CA ASN A 41 -20.67 4.28 8.68
C ASN A 41 -22.05 3.96 8.08
N GLN A 42 -22.09 3.29 6.93
CA GLN A 42 -23.35 2.90 6.27
C GLN A 42 -24.13 1.87 7.09
N LEU A 43 -23.45 0.86 7.65
CA LEU A 43 -24.07 -0.15 8.51
C LEU A 43 -24.72 0.48 9.75
N LEU A 44 -24.12 1.55 10.28
CA LEU A 44 -24.63 2.31 11.42
C LEU A 44 -25.69 3.36 11.05
N SER A 45 -26.27 3.27 9.84
CA SER A 45 -27.25 4.25 9.32
C SER A 45 -26.69 5.66 9.14
N THR A 46 -25.43 5.76 8.71
CA THR A 46 -24.76 7.00 8.30
C THR A 46 -24.72 8.10 9.37
N PRO A 47 -24.19 7.83 10.58
CA PRO A 47 -24.08 8.85 11.63
C PRO A 47 -23.11 9.98 11.28
N LEU A 48 -22.19 9.75 10.33
CA LEU A 48 -21.24 10.74 9.83
C LEU A 48 -21.53 11.07 8.36
N PRO A 49 -21.25 12.31 7.92
CA PRO A 49 -21.38 12.70 6.52
C PRO A 49 -20.39 11.91 5.64
N GLU A 50 -20.83 11.47 4.47
CA GLU A 50 -19.97 10.79 3.51
C GLU A 50 -18.96 11.78 2.89
N PRO A 51 -17.68 11.40 2.75
CA PRO A 51 -16.67 12.26 2.17
C PRO A 51 -16.74 12.28 0.63
N ASP A 52 -16.25 13.37 0.02
CA ASP A 52 -16.03 13.46 -1.43
C ASP A 52 -14.87 12.55 -1.87
N LEU A 53 -15.20 11.36 -2.35
CA LEU A 53 -14.21 10.35 -2.76
C LEU A 53 -13.34 10.80 -3.93
N THR A 54 -13.86 11.62 -4.84
CA THR A 54 -13.07 12.07 -6.01
C THR A 54 -11.88 12.92 -5.57
N ARG A 55 -12.08 13.69 -4.49
CA ARG A 55 -11.06 14.51 -3.86
C ARG A 55 -10.15 13.68 -2.97
N LEU A 56 -10.75 12.80 -2.17
CA LEU A 56 -10.04 12.02 -1.16
C LEU A 56 -9.15 10.93 -1.76
N TYR A 57 -9.59 10.28 -2.85
CA TYR A 57 -8.86 9.25 -3.58
C TYR A 57 -8.03 9.81 -4.75
N SER A 58 -7.68 11.09 -4.70
CA SER A 58 -6.84 11.75 -5.70
C SER A 58 -5.38 11.33 -5.55
N GLY A 59 -4.97 10.26 -6.25
CA GLY A 59 -3.58 9.80 -6.25
C GLY A 59 -2.58 10.88 -6.69
N SER A 60 -2.93 11.70 -7.69
CA SER A 60 -2.12 12.84 -8.12
C SER A 60 -1.85 13.86 -7.00
N LEU A 61 -2.85 14.10 -6.15
CA LEU A 61 -2.69 14.99 -5.00
C LEU A 61 -1.73 14.38 -3.98
N VAL A 62 -1.95 13.11 -3.61
CA VAL A 62 -1.11 12.42 -2.62
C VAL A 62 0.35 12.34 -3.07
N HIS A 63 0.59 11.98 -4.33
CA HIS A 63 1.95 11.97 -4.87
C HIS A 63 2.60 13.36 -4.88
N GLY A 64 1.84 14.40 -5.23
CA GLY A 64 2.31 15.78 -5.18
C GLY A 64 2.69 16.21 -3.76
N LEU A 65 1.83 15.91 -2.77
CA LEU A 65 2.05 16.22 -1.36
C LEU A 65 3.25 15.45 -0.79
N CYS A 66 3.33 14.13 -1.01
CA CYS A 66 4.46 13.31 -0.56
C CYS A 66 5.78 13.85 -1.12
N ARG A 67 5.82 14.22 -2.41
CA ARG A 67 7.02 14.82 -3.01
C ARG A 67 7.39 16.13 -2.32
N GLN A 68 6.43 17.03 -2.11
CA GLN A 68 6.66 18.33 -1.47
C GLN A 68 7.18 18.18 -0.03
N LEU A 69 6.56 17.28 0.74
CA LEU A 69 6.94 16.97 2.12
C LEU A 69 8.33 16.32 2.20
N LEU A 70 8.69 15.44 1.26
CA LEU A 70 10.01 14.82 1.19
C LEU A 70 11.11 15.81 0.78
N THR A 71 10.77 16.86 0.03
CA THR A 71 11.78 17.79 -0.51
C THR A 71 12.19 18.91 0.43
N SER A 72 11.31 19.46 1.29
CA SER A 72 11.68 20.47 2.32
C SER A 72 10.51 21.16 3.02
N THR A 73 9.27 20.98 2.57
CA THR A 73 8.10 21.63 3.21
C THR A 73 7.70 20.86 4.46
N SER A 74 7.69 21.50 5.62
CA SER A 74 7.15 20.89 6.85
C SER A 74 5.62 20.84 6.77
N VAL A 75 4.98 19.86 7.39
CA VAL A 75 3.51 19.73 7.39
C VAL A 75 2.86 20.99 8.00
N GLU A 76 3.51 21.56 9.02
CA GLU A 76 3.08 22.76 9.72
C GLU A 76 3.11 24.00 8.82
N SER A 77 4.07 24.06 7.88
CA SER A 77 4.14 25.14 6.89
C SER A 77 3.06 24.99 5.82
N LEU A 78 2.77 23.76 5.37
CA LEU A 78 1.69 23.47 4.42
C LEU A 78 0.31 23.82 5.01
N LEU A 79 0.09 23.49 6.28
CA LEU A 79 -1.18 23.74 6.97
C LEU A 79 -1.26 25.14 7.61
N SER A 80 -0.22 25.96 7.50
CA SER A 80 -0.18 27.30 8.12
C SER A 80 -1.31 28.22 7.65
N MET A 81 -1.83 28.00 6.44
CA MET A 81 -2.94 28.76 5.85
C MET A 81 -4.33 28.39 6.44
N CYS A 82 -4.42 27.34 7.25
CA CYS A 82 -5.64 26.89 7.92
C CYS A 82 -5.33 26.36 9.33
N PRO A 83 -5.42 27.23 10.36
CA PRO A 83 -5.12 26.87 11.74
C PRO A 83 -5.93 25.67 12.25
N GLU A 84 -7.18 25.53 11.82
CA GLU A 84 -8.08 24.44 12.20
C GLU A 84 -7.56 23.10 11.66
N ALA A 85 -7.13 23.06 10.39
CA ALA A 85 -6.53 21.88 9.79
C ALA A 85 -5.21 21.51 10.47
N LYS A 86 -4.40 22.52 10.84
CA LYS A 86 -3.17 22.31 11.59
C LYS A 86 -3.44 21.71 12.98
N GLN A 87 -4.40 22.25 13.71
CA GLN A 87 -4.79 21.72 15.02
C GLN A 87 -5.32 20.27 14.92
N LEU A 88 -6.15 19.99 13.92
CA LEU A 88 -6.66 18.64 13.68
C LEU A 88 -5.52 17.66 13.38
N TYR A 89 -4.57 18.05 12.52
CA TYR A 89 -3.38 17.25 12.25
C TYR A 89 -2.60 16.95 13.53
N GLU A 90 -2.32 17.96 14.36
CA GLU A 90 -1.60 17.77 15.62
C GLU A 90 -2.34 16.83 16.56
N HIS A 91 -3.65 16.98 16.73
CA HIS A 91 -4.43 16.08 17.58
C HIS A 91 -4.39 14.64 17.08
N LEU A 92 -4.59 14.42 15.77
CA LEU A 92 -4.55 13.08 15.19
C LEU A 92 -3.15 12.48 15.23
N PHE A 93 -2.12 13.27 14.94
CA PHE A 93 -0.73 12.84 14.99
C PHE A 93 -0.34 12.43 16.41
N ASN A 94 -0.65 13.27 17.40
CA ASN A 94 -0.35 12.97 18.80
C ASN A 94 -1.14 11.77 19.33
N ALA A 95 -2.40 11.62 18.92
CA ALA A 95 -3.22 10.46 19.28
C ALA A 95 -2.70 9.16 18.66
N THR A 96 -2.18 9.20 17.43
CA THR A 96 -1.68 8.01 16.73
C THR A 96 -0.23 7.66 17.07
N ARG A 97 0.56 8.65 17.50
CA ARG A 97 1.99 8.48 17.80
C ARG A 97 2.29 7.42 18.85
N SER A 98 1.43 7.26 19.87
CA SER A 98 1.62 6.25 20.93
C SER A 98 1.35 4.81 20.45
N TYR A 99 0.60 4.65 19.36
CA TYR A 99 0.24 3.33 18.80
C TYR A 99 1.11 2.93 17.61
N ALA A 100 1.88 3.87 17.07
CA ALA A 100 2.78 3.65 15.96
C ALA A 100 4.17 3.21 16.48
N PRO A 101 4.78 2.15 15.89
CA PRO A 101 6.15 1.78 16.19
C PRO A 101 7.12 2.96 16.03
N ALA A 102 8.01 3.16 17.01
CA ALA A 102 8.93 4.29 17.03
C ALA A 102 9.84 4.34 15.78
N GLU A 103 10.08 3.19 15.16
CA GLU A 103 10.85 3.02 13.93
C GLU A 103 10.24 3.77 12.74
N LEU A 104 8.93 4.00 12.74
CA LEU A 104 8.24 4.75 11.68
C LEU A 104 8.58 6.24 11.69
N PHE A 105 9.04 6.77 12.84
CA PHE A 105 9.41 8.17 13.01
C PHE A 105 10.92 8.42 12.92
N LEU A 106 11.72 7.36 12.79
CA LEU A 106 13.15 7.47 12.59
C LEU A 106 13.44 7.81 11.12
N PRO A 107 14.40 8.71 10.84
CA PRO A 107 14.85 8.94 9.47
C PRO A 107 15.39 7.64 8.91
N LYS A 108 14.80 7.17 7.80
CA LYS A 108 15.15 5.91 7.15
C LYS A 108 16.64 5.96 6.76
N GLY A 109 17.48 5.34 7.59
CA GLY A 109 18.91 5.21 7.32
C GLY A 109 19.08 4.49 5.99
N LYS A 110 19.94 5.01 5.11
CA LYS A 110 20.29 4.36 3.84
C LYS A 110 20.87 2.97 4.15
N SER A 111 20.03 1.93 4.15
CA SER A 111 20.51 0.55 4.27
C SER A 111 21.18 0.20 2.95
N ASN A 112 22.49 0.44 2.89
CA ASN A 112 23.35 -0.02 1.81
C ASN A 112 23.46 -1.55 1.86
N SER A 113 22.40 -2.27 1.50
CA SER A 113 22.51 -3.72 1.26
C SER A 113 23.08 -3.97 -0.14
N LYS A 114 24.36 -3.65 -0.32
CA LYS A 114 25.16 -4.19 -1.43
C LYS A 114 25.33 -5.69 -1.21
N LYS A 115 24.32 -6.51 -1.57
CA LYS A 115 24.52 -7.96 -1.73
C LYS A 115 25.41 -8.20 -2.95
N LYS A 116 26.71 -8.29 -2.67
CA LYS A 116 27.77 -8.71 -3.59
C LYS A 116 27.43 -10.10 -4.15
N ARG A 117 26.88 -10.17 -5.38
CA ARG A 117 26.78 -11.41 -6.16
C ARG A 117 28.19 -11.90 -6.44
N GLN A 118 28.64 -12.91 -5.70
CA GLN A 118 29.85 -13.65 -6.06
C GLN A 118 29.55 -14.45 -7.33
N LYS A 119 30.16 -14.03 -8.44
CA LYS A 119 30.35 -14.86 -9.64
C LYS A 119 31.21 -16.07 -9.23
N ARG A 120 30.66 -17.29 -9.30
CA ARG A 120 31.48 -18.50 -9.43
C ARG A 120 31.52 -18.89 -10.90
N HIS A 121 32.73 -18.83 -11.46
CA HIS A 121 33.08 -19.29 -12.79
C HIS A 121 33.15 -20.83 -12.80
N SER A 122 32.75 -21.39 -13.92
CA SER A 122 32.46 -22.79 -14.26
C SER A 122 33.66 -23.74 -14.32
N THR A 123 33.44 -25.06 -14.14
CA THR A 123 34.14 -26.10 -14.92
C THR A 123 33.31 -27.39 -15.11
N SER A 124 33.14 -27.75 -16.39
CA SER A 124 32.97 -29.09 -17.03
C SER A 124 31.78 -30.03 -16.76
N TRP A 125 30.89 -30.10 -17.77
CA TRP A 125 30.54 -31.27 -18.61
C TRP A 125 30.02 -32.59 -17.98
N SER A 126 28.72 -32.90 -18.18
CA SER A 126 28.29 -34.02 -19.04
C SER A 126 26.76 -34.12 -19.22
N LYS A 127 26.40 -34.74 -20.34
CA LYS A 127 25.14 -34.83 -21.09
C LYS A 127 23.93 -35.46 -20.36
N ASN A 128 22.74 -34.98 -20.77
CA ASN A 128 21.43 -35.66 -20.86
C ASN A 128 20.47 -35.64 -19.64
N ARG A 129 19.45 -34.77 -19.69
CA ARG A 129 18.01 -35.15 -19.82
C ARG A 129 17.11 -33.91 -19.74
N VAL A 130 16.08 -33.94 -20.58
CA VAL A 130 14.96 -33.01 -20.66
C VAL A 130 14.06 -33.15 -19.42
N GLY A 131 13.59 -32.01 -18.89
CA GLY A 131 12.63 -31.95 -17.78
C GLY A 131 12.69 -30.60 -17.08
N THR A 132 11.89 -29.65 -17.56
CA THR A 132 11.83 -28.27 -17.08
C THR A 132 11.35 -28.20 -15.62
N THR A 133 12.28 -27.96 -14.70
CA THR A 133 11.98 -27.47 -13.34
C THR A 133 12.65 -26.13 -13.15
N SER A 134 11.90 -25.12 -12.72
CA SER A 134 12.50 -24.01 -11.98
C SER A 134 11.56 -23.58 -10.87
N ASP A 135 11.70 -24.31 -9.77
CA ASP A 135 11.47 -23.85 -8.41
C ASP A 135 12.09 -22.45 -8.25
N THR A 136 11.22 -21.45 -8.32
CA THR A 136 11.56 -20.06 -8.06
C THR A 136 11.00 -19.78 -6.68
N ARG A 137 11.88 -19.81 -5.69
CA ARG A 137 11.61 -19.42 -4.30
C ARG A 137 11.14 -17.97 -4.28
N CYS A 138 9.82 -17.81 -4.45
CA CYS A 138 9.10 -16.56 -4.51
C CYS A 138 8.89 -16.08 -3.08
N TRP A 139 9.54 -14.98 -2.68
CA TRP A 139 9.30 -14.30 -1.42
C TRP A 139 8.02 -13.45 -1.45
N TYR A 140 6.97 -13.99 -2.07
CA TYR A 140 5.61 -13.57 -1.85
C TYR A 140 4.90 -14.73 -1.16
N GLU A 141 5.13 -14.83 0.15
CA GLU A 141 4.19 -15.52 1.03
C GLU A 141 2.94 -14.62 1.11
N GLY A 142 2.19 -14.58 0.00
CA GLY A 142 0.86 -14.03 -0.05
C GLY A 142 -0.04 -14.98 0.71
N SER A 143 0.02 -14.92 2.04
CA SER A 143 -0.97 -15.60 2.88
C SER A 143 -2.32 -14.95 2.58
N ASN A 144 -3.07 -15.57 1.66
CA ASN A 144 -4.45 -15.20 1.37
C ASN A 144 -5.25 -15.44 2.65
N ARG A 145 -5.54 -14.37 3.40
CA ARG A 145 -6.24 -14.40 4.69
C ARG A 145 -7.68 -14.93 4.60
N PHE A 146 -8.21 -15.03 3.39
CA PHE A 146 -9.54 -15.57 3.10
C PHE A 146 -9.49 -16.98 2.48
N GLY A 147 -8.31 -17.60 2.36
CA GLY A 147 -8.18 -18.96 1.84
C GLY A 147 -8.97 -19.99 2.66
N LEU A 148 -9.17 -19.75 3.96
CA LEU A 148 -9.97 -20.58 4.85
C LEU A 148 -11.49 -20.49 4.60
N LEU A 149 -11.95 -19.51 3.82
CA LEU A 149 -13.37 -19.34 3.48
C LEU A 149 -13.75 -20.02 2.17
N MET A 150 -12.78 -20.61 1.46
CA MET A 150 -13.07 -21.47 0.31
C MET A 150 -13.55 -22.81 0.85
N VAL A 151 -14.86 -22.93 1.07
CA VAL A 151 -15.51 -24.22 1.26
C VAL A 151 -15.46 -24.93 -0.10
N GLU A 152 -14.58 -25.90 -0.24
CA GLU A 152 -14.63 -26.85 -1.35
C GLU A 152 -15.96 -27.59 -1.24
N ASN A 153 -16.90 -27.34 -2.16
CA ASN A 153 -18.08 -28.18 -2.33
C ASN A 153 -17.59 -29.56 -2.75
N LEU A 154 -17.52 -30.47 -1.79
CA LEU A 154 -17.29 -31.89 -2.04
C LEU A 154 -18.62 -32.49 -2.49
N GLU A 155 -18.96 -32.30 -3.76
CA GLU A 155 -19.90 -33.19 -4.44
C GLU A 155 -19.21 -34.56 -4.57
N GLU A 156 -19.46 -35.45 -3.60
CA GLU A 156 -19.11 -36.87 -3.70
C GLU A 156 -19.91 -37.51 -4.85
N HIS A 157 -19.29 -37.60 -6.02
CA HIS A 157 -19.69 -38.56 -7.04
C HIS A 157 -19.25 -39.96 -6.62
N ILE A 158 -20.11 -40.68 -5.88
CA ILE A 158 -20.02 -42.14 -5.77
C ILE A 158 -20.67 -42.72 -7.04
N GLU A 159 -19.89 -42.89 -8.09
CA GLU A 159 -20.18 -43.88 -9.13
C GLU A 159 -19.68 -45.24 -8.64
N VAL A 160 -20.59 -46.09 -8.19
CA VAL A 160 -20.36 -47.55 -8.15
C VAL A 160 -21.17 -48.13 -9.29
N SER A 161 -20.50 -48.34 -10.43
CA SER A 161 -20.97 -49.26 -11.47
C SER A 161 -20.56 -50.68 -11.09
N GLU A 162 -21.53 -51.58 -11.23
CA GLU A 162 -21.42 -53.04 -11.09
C GLU A 162 -20.30 -53.63 -11.95
N LEU A 163 -19.67 -54.71 -11.46
CA LEU A 163 -19.14 -55.77 -12.31
C LEU A 163 -18.92 -57.07 -11.51
N GLU A 164 -19.69 -58.07 -11.92
CA GLU A 164 -19.54 -59.55 -11.82
C GLU A 164 -19.79 -60.28 -10.50
#